data_AF-A0A9D0RD12-F1
#
_entry.id   AF-A0A9D0RD12-F1
#
_cell.length_a   1.000
_cell.length_b   1.000
_cell.length_c   1.000
_cell.angle_alpha   90.00
_cell.angle_beta   90.00
_cell.angle_gamma   90.00
#
_symmetry.space_group_name_H-M   'P 1'
#
loop_
_entity.id
_entity.type
_entity.pdbx_description
1 polymer ?
#
loop_
_entity_poly.entity_id
_entity_poly.type
_entity_poly.pdbx_seq_one_letter_code
_entity_poly.pdbx_strand_id
1 'polypeptide(L)'
;MAGNGIATERYAYYEAERSALRQELHNLKGCQITFLTTTITATGLLLGLSATFLKHGADDAARLQGLALFLPLAVIIPFWWIFFDKAKTITRVVGYYRVLEGLMLGRYEAKRYHGWENALEKMRRFREKKQGAKAYKVEPEYQIPWSRIIFLTTSNRYWPICYYIFLILSLISFFLGVTTVQDLDCGRAVLEIALAVIIMISAAVNLQAVWNLINGANSYRANEKAWKKILKVRRRRTRVPDEANGMAPESYMRGKIQSLKARQPRPNRPLGKDFHHE
;
A
#
# COMPACT_ATOMS: atom_id res chain seq x y z
N MET A 1 28.16 21.58 26.59
CA MET A 1 27.92 20.12 26.51
C MET A 1 26.44 19.70 26.54
N ALA A 2 25.47 20.58 26.86
CA ALA A 2 24.04 20.24 26.92
C ALA A 2 23.36 19.85 25.57
N GLY A 3 23.92 20.25 24.42
CA GLY A 3 23.31 19.99 23.10
C GLY A 3 23.30 18.53 22.66
N ASN A 4 24.19 17.69 23.18
CA ASN A 4 24.29 16.28 22.79
C ASN A 4 23.17 15.41 23.37
N GLY A 5 22.64 15.77 24.55
CA GLY A 5 21.54 15.04 25.19
C GLY A 5 20.24 15.11 24.39
N ILE A 6 19.83 16.33 24.02
CA ILE A 6 18.58 16.59 23.28
C ILE A 6 18.57 15.91 21.92
N ALA A 7 19.71 15.87 21.23
CA ALA A 7 19.82 15.18 19.93
C ALA A 7 19.64 13.66 20.06
N THR A 8 20.19 13.08 21.13
CA THR A 8 20.10 11.64 21.40
C THR A 8 18.67 11.22 21.73
N GLU A 9 17.98 12.03 22.54
CA GLU A 9 16.58 11.78 22.92
C GLU A 9 15.64 11.84 21.70
N ARG A 10 15.78 12.87 20.85
CA ARG A 10 14.99 12.98 19.61
C ARG A 10 15.22 11.81 18.67
N TYR A 11 16.46 11.35 18.55
CA TYR A 11 16.78 10.18 17.73
C TYR A 11 16.08 8.93 18.25
N ALA A 12 16.05 8.72 19.58
CA ALA A 12 15.37 7.58 20.18
C ALA A 12 13.86 7.57 19.87
N TYR A 13 13.18 8.72 19.94
CA TYR A 13 11.77 8.83 19.55
C TYR A 13 11.55 8.49 18.06
N TYR A 14 12.39 9.01 17.18
CA TYR A 14 12.27 8.72 15.74
C TYR A 14 12.49 7.24 15.43
N GLU A 15 13.44 6.60 16.12
CA GLU A 15 13.72 5.17 15.95
C GLU A 15 12.54 4.31 16.43
N ALA A 16 11.98 4.63 17.61
CA ALA A 16 10.82 3.92 18.15
C ALA A 16 9.60 4.02 17.21
N GLU A 17 9.31 5.23 16.73
CA GLU A 17 8.22 5.45 15.77
C GLU A 17 8.49 4.77 14.42
N ARG A 18 9.72 4.82 13.92
CA ARG A 18 10.12 4.12 12.69
C ARG A 18 9.86 2.61 12.79
N SER A 19 10.19 2.01 13.93
CA SER A 19 9.95 0.59 14.20
C SER A 19 8.46 0.27 14.19
N ALA A 20 7.65 1.06 14.91
CA ALA A 20 6.20 0.91 14.94
C ALA A 20 5.57 1.00 13.54
N LEU A 21 5.94 2.01 12.74
CA LEU A 21 5.45 2.19 11.38
C LEU A 21 5.91 1.08 10.43
N ARG A 22 7.11 0.54 10.63
CA ARG A 22 7.58 -0.61 9.84
C ARG A 22 6.74 -1.85 10.13
N GLN A 23 6.37 -2.08 11.39
CA GLN A 23 5.47 -3.17 11.76
C GLN A 23 4.08 -2.96 11.17
N GLU A 24 3.53 -1.75 11.26
CA GLU A 24 2.23 -1.43 10.64
C GLU A 24 2.24 -1.64 9.12
N LEU A 25 3.30 -1.19 8.43
CA LEU A 25 3.48 -1.42 6.99
C LEU A 25 3.58 -2.90 6.65
N HIS A 26 4.28 -3.70 7.47
CA HIS A 26 4.36 -5.14 7.28
C HIS A 26 2.97 -5.79 7.40
N ASN A 27 2.21 -5.42 8.43
CA ASN A 27 0.84 -5.91 8.65
C ASN A 27 -0.10 -5.53 7.50
N LEU A 28 -0.05 -4.28 7.03
CA LEU A 28 -0.87 -3.80 5.91
C LEU A 28 -0.54 -4.53 4.60
N LYS A 29 0.74 -4.80 4.32
CA LYS A 29 1.16 -5.58 3.16
C LYS A 29 0.75 -7.04 3.27
N GLY A 30 0.91 -7.64 4.46
CA GLY A 30 0.43 -8.99 4.75
C GLY A 30 -1.06 -9.11 4.47
N CYS A 31 -1.87 -8.16 4.95
CA CYS A 31 -3.30 -8.08 4.68
C CYS A 31 -3.63 -7.97 3.18
N GLN A 32 -2.89 -7.16 2.41
CA GLN A 32 -3.05 -7.09 0.95
C GLN A 32 -2.74 -8.42 0.24
N ILE A 33 -1.67 -9.09 0.66
CA ILE A 33 -1.32 -10.41 0.13
C ILE A 33 -2.43 -11.41 0.46
N THR A 34 -2.92 -11.42 1.70
CA THR A 34 -4.04 -12.28 2.12
C THR A 34 -5.29 -12.02 1.29
N PHE A 35 -5.68 -10.76 1.03
CA PHE A 35 -6.84 -10.48 0.17
C PHE A 35 -6.64 -11.05 -1.24
N LEU A 36 -5.46 -10.86 -1.83
CA LEU A 36 -5.17 -11.36 -3.16
C LEU A 36 -5.18 -12.90 -3.21
N THR A 37 -4.52 -13.56 -2.26
CA THR A 37 -4.46 -15.03 -2.21
C THR A 37 -5.83 -15.63 -1.90
N THR A 38 -6.56 -15.09 -0.93
CA THR A 38 -7.93 -15.53 -0.63
C THR A 38 -8.84 -15.35 -1.84
N THR A 39 -8.72 -14.26 -2.59
CA THR A 39 -9.51 -14.07 -3.82
C THR A 39 -9.21 -15.14 -4.86
N ILE A 40 -7.92 -15.39 -5.14
CA ILE A 40 -7.49 -16.40 -6.12
C ILE A 40 -7.96 -17.80 -5.68
N THR A 41 -7.71 -18.16 -4.42
CA THR A 41 -8.08 -19.47 -3.86
C THR A 41 -9.59 -19.66 -3.83
N ALA A 42 -10.36 -18.67 -3.37
CA ALA A 42 -11.82 -18.74 -3.34
C ALA A 42 -12.38 -18.85 -4.76
N THR A 43 -11.84 -18.10 -5.72
CA THR A 43 -12.25 -18.20 -7.13
C THR A 43 -12.00 -19.60 -7.68
N GLY A 44 -10.78 -20.14 -7.48
CA GLY A 44 -10.45 -21.50 -7.92
C GLY A 44 -11.32 -22.57 -7.29
N LEU A 45 -11.59 -22.47 -5.98
CA LEU A 45 -12.44 -23.40 -5.25
C LEU A 45 -13.90 -23.32 -5.72
N LEU A 46 -14.47 -22.12 -5.84
CA LEU A 46 -15.86 -21.93 -6.27
C LEU A 46 -16.07 -22.36 -7.72
N LEU A 47 -15.12 -22.08 -8.62
CA LEU A 47 -15.17 -22.56 -10.00
C LEU A 47 -15.02 -24.09 -10.08
N GLY A 48 -14.11 -24.67 -9.29
CA GLY A 48 -13.92 -26.12 -9.21
C GLY A 48 -15.16 -26.85 -8.70
N LEU A 49 -15.79 -26.34 -7.63
CA LEU A 49 -17.05 -26.87 -7.13
C LEU A 49 -18.17 -26.74 -8.17
N SER A 50 -18.29 -25.57 -8.82
CA SER A 50 -19.27 -25.37 -9.89
C SER A 50 -19.09 -26.38 -11.03
N ALA A 51 -17.84 -26.67 -11.43
CA ALA A 51 -17.54 -27.69 -12.43
C ALA A 51 -17.91 -29.12 -11.99
N THR A 52 -17.78 -29.45 -10.69
CA THR A 52 -18.23 -30.77 -10.19
C THR A 52 -19.75 -30.92 -10.21
N PHE A 53 -20.49 -29.84 -9.91
CA PHE A 53 -21.95 -29.85 -9.99
C PHE A 53 -22.44 -30.01 -11.44
N LEU A 54 -21.80 -29.33 -12.40
CA LEU A 54 -22.10 -29.47 -13.83
C LEU A 54 -22.01 -30.92 -14.33
N LYS A 55 -21.13 -31.74 -13.75
CA LYS A 55 -20.97 -33.15 -14.14
C LYS A 55 -22.06 -34.08 -13.61
N HIS A 56 -22.77 -33.71 -12.53
CA HIS A 56 -23.68 -34.62 -11.81
C HIS A 56 -25.14 -34.12 -11.77
N GLY A 57 -25.45 -32.99 -12.41
CA GLY A 57 -26.77 -32.36 -12.33
C GLY A 57 -27.82 -32.98 -13.25
N ALA A 58 -29.00 -33.29 -12.70
CA ALA A 58 -30.25 -33.43 -13.44
C ALA A 58 -30.69 -32.06 -14.01
N ASP A 59 -31.59 -32.05 -14.99
CA ASP A 59 -31.95 -30.86 -15.80
C ASP A 59 -32.27 -29.58 -14.99
N ASP A 60 -32.96 -29.69 -13.85
CA ASP A 60 -33.26 -28.53 -12.99
C ASP A 60 -32.05 -27.96 -12.24
N ALA A 61 -31.03 -28.80 -12.00
CA ALA A 61 -29.79 -28.37 -11.36
C ALA A 61 -28.93 -27.51 -12.30
N ALA A 62 -29.09 -27.64 -13.62
CA ALA A 62 -28.31 -26.89 -14.60
C ALA A 62 -28.52 -25.36 -14.49
N ARG A 63 -29.75 -24.92 -14.15
CA ARG A 63 -30.06 -23.49 -13.97
C ARG A 63 -29.36 -22.89 -12.75
N LEU A 64 -29.40 -23.58 -11.61
CA LEU A 64 -28.71 -23.14 -10.38
C LEU A 64 -27.18 -23.22 -10.53
N GLN A 65 -26.68 -24.16 -11.35
CA GLN A 65 -25.24 -24.31 -11.62
C GLN A 65 -24.66 -23.16 -12.45
N GLY A 66 -25.42 -22.62 -13.41
CA GLY A 66 -25.01 -21.41 -14.13
C GLY A 66 -24.83 -20.21 -13.21
N LEU A 67 -25.74 -20.05 -12.24
CA LEU A 67 -25.65 -19.00 -11.24
C LEU A 67 -24.44 -19.19 -10.31
N ALA A 68 -24.06 -20.43 -10.00
CA ALA A 68 -22.91 -20.74 -9.16
C ALA A 68 -21.59 -20.23 -9.76
N LEU A 69 -21.47 -20.17 -11.10
CA LEU A 69 -20.28 -19.65 -11.79
C LEU A 69 -20.08 -18.14 -11.60
N PHE A 70 -21.13 -17.40 -11.23
CA PHE A 70 -21.03 -15.99 -10.87
C PHE A 70 -20.65 -15.75 -9.40
N LEU A 71 -20.71 -16.77 -8.52
CA LEU A 71 -20.38 -16.64 -7.09
C LEU A 71 -18.97 -16.07 -6.82
N PRO A 72 -17.91 -16.41 -7.58
CA PRO A 72 -16.62 -15.78 -7.39
C PRO A 72 -16.66 -14.24 -7.45
N LEU A 73 -17.53 -13.65 -8.28
CA LEU A 73 -17.64 -12.19 -8.42
C LEU A 73 -18.05 -11.52 -7.09
N ALA A 74 -18.88 -12.20 -6.29
CA ALA A 74 -19.30 -11.70 -4.98
C ALA A 74 -18.14 -11.61 -3.98
N VAL A 75 -17.05 -12.36 -4.20
CA VAL A 75 -15.81 -12.29 -3.41
C VAL A 75 -14.80 -11.32 -4.04
N ILE A 76 -14.59 -11.44 -5.35
CA ILE A 76 -13.57 -10.69 -6.10
C ILE A 76 -13.81 -9.17 -5.99
N ILE A 77 -15.03 -8.71 -6.26
CA ILE A 77 -15.35 -7.28 -6.36
C ILE A 77 -15.13 -6.52 -5.05
N PRO A 78 -15.68 -6.94 -3.89
CA PRO A 78 -15.42 -6.24 -2.63
C PRO A 78 -13.94 -6.27 -2.25
N PHE A 79 -13.23 -7.39 -2.47
CA PHE A 79 -11.81 -7.47 -2.14
C PHE A 79 -10.97 -6.58 -3.04
N TRP A 80 -11.34 -6.41 -4.31
CA TRP A 80 -10.71 -5.47 -5.23
C TRP A 80 -10.77 -4.03 -4.68
N TRP A 81 -11.95 -3.60 -4.20
CA TRP A 81 -12.14 -2.26 -3.65
C TRP A 81 -11.35 -2.05 -2.35
N ILE A 82 -11.44 -3.01 -1.42
CA ILE A 82 -10.73 -2.95 -0.13
C ILE A 82 -9.22 -2.93 -0.37
N PHE A 83 -8.71 -3.74 -1.31
CA PHE A 83 -7.30 -3.81 -1.64
C PHE A 83 -6.71 -2.45 -2.03
N PHE A 84 -7.37 -1.73 -2.95
CA PHE A 84 -6.89 -0.42 -3.40
C PHE A 84 -7.13 0.69 -2.38
N ASP A 85 -8.10 0.57 -1.48
CA ASP A 85 -8.22 1.47 -0.35
C ASP A 85 -7.03 1.31 0.63
N LYS A 86 -6.65 0.06 0.94
CA LYS A 86 -5.44 -0.22 1.74
C LYS A 86 -4.16 0.26 1.06
N ALA A 87 -4.06 0.19 -0.27
CA ALA A 87 -2.92 0.72 -1.01
C ALA A 87 -2.72 2.24 -0.80
N LYS A 88 -3.81 3.01 -0.72
CA LYS A 88 -3.76 4.47 -0.40
C LYS A 88 -3.23 4.70 1.02
N THR A 89 -3.57 3.83 1.96
CA THR A 89 -3.04 3.91 3.33
C THR A 89 -1.55 3.61 3.37
N ILE A 90 -1.09 2.55 2.69
CA ILE A 90 0.34 2.19 2.60
C ILE A 90 1.16 3.32 2.00
N THR A 91 0.73 3.90 0.88
CA THR A 91 1.45 5.01 0.23
C THR A 91 1.54 6.24 1.13
N ARG A 92 0.52 6.53 1.94
CA ARG A 92 0.53 7.59 2.95
C ARG A 92 1.53 7.33 4.07
N VAL A 93 1.55 6.10 4.62
CA VAL A 93 2.49 5.70 5.69
C VAL A 93 3.92 5.73 5.18
N VAL A 94 4.19 5.16 4.00
CA VAL A 94 5.53 5.20 3.38
C VAL A 94 5.98 6.65 3.11
N GLY A 95 5.07 7.54 2.71
CA GLY A 95 5.37 8.95 2.55
C GLY A 95 5.87 9.61 3.84
N TYR A 96 5.24 9.30 4.99
CA TYR A 96 5.68 9.80 6.30
C TYR A 96 7.01 9.17 6.72
N TYR A 97 7.13 7.85 6.55
CA TYR A 97 8.34 7.09 6.86
C TYR A 97 9.58 7.70 6.19
N ARG A 98 9.49 8.10 4.91
CA ARG A 98 10.58 8.78 4.19
C ARG A 98 10.97 10.14 4.78
N VAL A 99 9.99 10.88 5.29
CA VAL A 99 10.25 12.16 5.97
C VAL A 99 10.97 11.92 7.30
N LEU A 100 10.49 10.93 8.07
CA LEU A 100 11.10 10.53 9.35
C LEU A 100 12.56 10.07 9.15
N GLU A 101 12.82 9.24 8.14
CA GLU A 101 14.17 8.80 7.79
C GLU A 101 15.08 9.98 7.42
N GLY A 102 14.57 10.96 6.67
CA GLY A 102 15.33 12.17 6.36
C GLY A 102 15.62 13.05 7.58
N LEU A 103 14.74 13.07 8.60
CA LEU A 103 14.99 13.73 9.87
C LEU A 103 16.08 13.01 10.68
N MET A 104 16.02 11.68 10.76
CA MET A 104 17.02 10.85 11.45
C MET A 104 18.42 10.99 10.83
N LEU A 105 18.50 11.03 9.50
CA LEU A 105 19.75 11.21 8.77
C LEU A 105 20.24 12.66 8.76
N GLY A 106 19.53 13.58 9.41
CA GLY A 106 19.88 15.00 9.45
C GLY A 106 19.80 15.73 8.10
N ARG A 107 19.18 15.10 7.09
CA ARG A 107 18.90 15.70 5.76
C ARG A 107 17.82 16.77 5.87
N TYR A 108 16.95 16.60 6.86
CA TYR A 108 15.81 17.46 7.13
C TYR A 108 15.85 18.00 8.56
N GLU A 109 15.22 19.15 8.75
CA GLU A 109 14.97 19.74 10.07
C GLU A 109 13.48 20.07 10.19
N ALA A 110 12.86 19.63 11.28
CA ALA A 110 11.46 19.91 11.59
C ALA A 110 11.37 21.00 12.66
N LYS A 111 10.46 21.97 12.47
CA LYS A 111 10.23 23.02 13.48
C LYS A 111 9.67 22.43 14.79
N ARG A 112 8.78 21.44 14.67
CA ARG A 112 8.24 20.65 15.78
C ARG A 112 8.02 19.22 15.31
N TYR A 113 8.39 18.27 16.16
CA TYR A 113 8.05 16.88 15.95
C TYR A 113 6.58 16.64 16.35
N HIS A 114 5.86 15.89 15.54
CA HIS A 114 4.54 15.40 15.83
C HIS A 114 4.58 13.90 15.60
N GLY A 115 4.23 13.11 16.61
CA GLY A 115 4.06 11.67 16.43
C GLY A 115 2.97 11.36 15.38
N TRP A 116 3.02 10.15 14.85
CA TRP A 116 2.27 9.67 13.69
C TRP A 116 0.78 9.96 13.78
N GLU A 117 0.13 9.60 14.89
CA GLU A 117 -1.32 9.81 15.07
C GLU A 117 -1.72 11.29 14.99
N ASN A 118 -0.97 12.14 15.68
CA ASN A 118 -1.18 13.59 15.67
C ASN A 118 -0.90 14.20 14.28
N ALA A 119 0.12 13.68 13.59
CA ALA A 119 0.44 14.09 12.23
C ALA A 119 -0.67 13.63 11.25
N LEU A 120 -1.22 12.44 11.45
CA LEU A 120 -2.28 11.85 10.65
C LEU A 120 -3.59 12.61 10.76
N GLU A 121 -3.97 13.03 11.96
CA GLU A 121 -5.13 13.91 12.16
C GLU A 121 -4.95 15.23 11.39
N LYS A 122 -3.76 15.83 11.45
CA LYS A 122 -3.45 17.05 10.67
C LYS A 122 -3.51 16.79 9.16
N MET A 123 -3.07 15.63 8.70
CA MET A 123 -3.18 15.22 7.30
C MET A 123 -4.63 15.08 6.84
N ARG A 124 -5.52 14.53 7.68
CA ARG A 124 -6.96 14.45 7.40
C ARG A 124 -7.58 15.84 7.24
N ARG A 125 -7.37 16.72 8.23
CA ARG A 125 -7.82 18.12 8.18
C ARG A 125 -7.22 18.90 7.00
N PHE A 126 -5.97 18.60 6.64
CA PHE A 126 -5.31 19.21 5.49
C PHE A 126 -5.95 18.80 4.17
N ARG A 127 -6.40 17.54 4.05
CA ARG A 127 -7.12 17.03 2.87
C ARG A 127 -8.53 17.60 2.76
N GLU A 128 -9.23 17.77 3.87
CA GLU A 128 -10.57 18.39 3.90
C GLU A 128 -10.55 19.86 3.46
N LYS A 129 -9.48 20.60 3.80
CA LYS A 129 -9.33 21.99 3.36
C LYS A 129 -8.97 22.06 1.87
N LYS A 130 -9.57 22.99 1.11
CA LYS A 130 -9.27 23.24 -0.33
C LYS A 130 -7.77 23.42 -0.65
N GLN A 131 -6.94 23.75 0.35
CA GLN A 131 -5.48 23.82 0.21
C GLN A 131 -4.79 22.45 0.02
N GLY A 132 -5.43 21.36 0.45
CA GLY A 132 -5.01 19.99 0.19
C GLY A 132 -4.99 19.70 -1.30
N ALA A 133 -6.11 19.93 -1.99
CA ALA A 133 -6.27 19.63 -3.43
C ALA A 133 -5.17 20.24 -4.31
N LYS A 134 -4.71 21.47 -4.02
CA LYS A 134 -3.61 22.11 -4.76
C LYS A 134 -2.23 21.53 -4.41
N ALA A 135 -2.00 21.10 -3.17
CA ALA A 135 -0.70 20.57 -2.72
C ALA A 135 -0.41 19.15 -3.24
N TYR A 136 -1.42 18.45 -3.76
CA TYR A 136 -1.29 17.12 -4.33
C TYR A 136 -1.09 17.10 -5.85
N LYS A 137 -1.04 18.28 -6.51
CA LYS A 137 -0.67 18.32 -7.93
C LYS A 137 0.76 17.81 -8.08
N VAL A 138 0.88 16.58 -8.57
CA VAL A 138 2.16 16.02 -8.98
C VAL A 138 2.67 16.88 -10.12
N GLU A 139 3.91 17.35 -10.00
CA GLU A 139 4.57 18.12 -11.06
C GLU A 139 4.49 17.33 -12.37
N PRO A 140 4.12 17.98 -13.48
CA PRO A 140 3.89 17.30 -14.76
C PRO A 140 5.09 16.48 -15.24
N GLU A 141 6.31 16.91 -14.89
CA GLU A 141 7.56 16.20 -15.16
C GLU A 141 7.59 14.76 -14.60
N TYR A 142 6.81 14.47 -13.56
CA TYR A 142 6.74 13.15 -12.94
C TYR A 142 5.51 12.35 -13.34
N GLN A 143 4.68 12.86 -14.25
CA GLN A 143 3.53 12.13 -14.75
C GLN A 143 4.00 11.11 -15.78
N ILE A 144 3.74 9.84 -15.48
CA ILE A 144 4.05 8.74 -16.37
C ILE A 144 2.88 8.57 -17.35
N PRO A 145 3.12 8.45 -18.68
CA PRO A 145 2.05 8.23 -19.65
C PRO A 145 1.31 6.91 -19.39
N TRP A 146 0.01 6.87 -19.75
CA TRP A 146 -0.84 5.68 -19.61
C TRP A 146 -0.27 4.43 -20.26
N SER A 147 0.38 4.57 -21.41
CA SER A 147 1.03 3.44 -22.11
C SER A 147 2.01 2.69 -21.21
N ARG A 148 2.82 3.40 -20.41
CA ARG A 148 3.77 2.75 -19.50
C ARG A 148 3.09 2.01 -18.34
N ILE A 149 1.90 2.45 -17.92
CA ILE A 149 1.10 1.73 -16.93
C ILE A 149 0.55 0.45 -17.53
N ILE A 150 0.01 0.54 -18.75
CA ILE A 150 -0.54 -0.61 -19.49
C ILE A 150 0.55 -1.66 -19.76
N PHE A 151 1.72 -1.22 -20.22
CA PHE A 151 2.86 -2.11 -20.50
C PHE A 151 3.69 -2.48 -19.25
N LEU A 152 3.20 -2.18 -18.04
CA LEU A 152 3.88 -2.52 -16.78
C LEU A 152 5.34 -2.03 -16.67
N THR A 153 5.72 -0.97 -17.38
CA THR A 153 7.11 -0.48 -17.41
C THR A 153 7.43 0.52 -16.28
N THR A 154 6.48 0.77 -15.37
CA THR A 154 6.68 1.70 -14.24
C THR A 154 7.54 1.11 -13.12
N SER A 155 8.07 1.94 -12.21
CA SER A 155 8.74 1.43 -11.00
C SER A 155 7.79 0.81 -9.99
N ASN A 156 6.49 1.13 -10.08
CA ASN A 156 5.44 0.66 -9.16
C ASN A 156 4.56 -0.42 -9.82
N ARG A 157 5.19 -1.41 -10.47
CA ARG A 157 4.51 -2.48 -11.25
C ARG A 157 3.50 -3.29 -10.45
N TYR A 158 3.69 -3.35 -9.14
CA TYR A 158 2.82 -4.09 -8.24
C TYR A 158 1.35 -3.67 -8.35
N TRP A 159 1.04 -2.37 -8.40
CA TRP A 159 -0.36 -1.90 -8.43
C TRP A 159 -1.09 -2.28 -9.72
N PRO A 160 -0.52 -2.04 -10.92
CA PRO A 160 -1.13 -2.51 -12.17
C PRO A 160 -1.25 -4.04 -12.25
N ILE A 161 -0.26 -4.80 -11.76
CA ILE A 161 -0.33 -6.27 -11.74
C ILE A 161 -1.55 -6.74 -10.93
N CYS A 162 -1.72 -6.23 -9.70
CA CYS A 162 -2.88 -6.60 -8.88
C CYS A 162 -4.20 -6.17 -9.54
N TYR A 163 -4.25 -4.99 -10.16
CA TYR A 163 -5.42 -4.54 -10.93
C TYR A 163 -5.79 -5.55 -12.04
N TYR A 164 -4.81 -5.99 -12.84
CA TYR A 164 -5.04 -6.96 -13.90
C TYR A 164 -5.47 -8.32 -13.37
N ILE A 165 -4.92 -8.79 -12.26
CA ILE A 165 -5.35 -10.06 -11.65
C ILE A 165 -6.84 -10.00 -11.27
N PHE A 166 -7.28 -8.97 -10.55
CA PHE A 166 -8.70 -8.83 -10.18
C PHE A 166 -9.61 -8.70 -11.41
N LEU A 167 -9.19 -7.92 -12.42
CA LEU A 167 -9.94 -7.76 -13.66
C LEU A 167 -10.07 -9.08 -14.43
N ILE A 168 -8.95 -9.79 -14.64
CA ILE A 168 -8.93 -11.05 -15.38
C ILE A 168 -9.77 -12.11 -14.67
N LEU A 169 -9.64 -12.26 -13.35
CA LEU A 169 -10.48 -13.20 -12.59
C LEU A 169 -11.97 -12.85 -12.72
N SER A 170 -12.31 -11.56 -12.64
CA SER A 170 -13.71 -11.13 -12.83
C SER A 170 -14.23 -11.47 -14.23
N LEU A 171 -13.44 -11.19 -15.27
CA LEU A 171 -13.82 -11.48 -16.65
C LEU A 171 -13.94 -12.97 -16.92
N ILE A 172 -13.03 -13.80 -16.38
CA ILE A 172 -13.10 -15.25 -16.51
C ILE A 172 -14.37 -15.79 -15.83
N SER A 173 -14.64 -15.40 -14.58
CA SER A 173 -15.85 -15.86 -13.88
C SER A 173 -17.13 -15.41 -14.58
N PHE A 174 -17.17 -14.15 -15.05
CA PHE A 174 -18.30 -13.64 -15.81
C PHE A 174 -18.51 -14.40 -17.13
N PHE A 175 -17.45 -14.55 -17.93
CA PHE A 175 -17.52 -15.20 -19.24
C PHE A 175 -17.93 -16.67 -19.11
N LEU A 176 -17.37 -17.41 -18.15
CA LEU A 176 -17.76 -18.80 -17.88
C LEU A 176 -19.24 -18.91 -17.51
N GLY A 177 -19.76 -17.99 -16.69
CA GLY A 177 -21.18 -17.96 -16.33
C GLY A 177 -22.08 -17.72 -17.54
N VAL A 178 -21.71 -16.79 -18.42
CA VAL A 178 -22.46 -16.49 -19.65
C VAL A 178 -22.43 -17.67 -20.63
N THR A 179 -21.28 -18.29 -20.85
CA THR A 179 -21.13 -19.34 -21.87
C THR A 179 -21.70 -20.70 -21.48
N THR A 180 -21.80 -21.00 -20.17
CA THR A 180 -22.17 -22.35 -19.71
C THR A 180 -23.66 -22.64 -19.81
N VAL A 181 -24.52 -21.63 -19.68
CA VAL A 181 -25.97 -21.82 -19.76
C VAL A 181 -26.48 -21.25 -21.07
N GLN A 182 -27.16 -22.06 -21.88
CA GLN A 182 -27.62 -21.69 -23.22
C GLN A 182 -29.01 -21.05 -23.21
N ASP A 183 -29.84 -21.35 -22.21
CA ASP A 183 -31.18 -20.79 -22.09
C ASP A 183 -31.14 -19.36 -21.53
N LEU A 184 -31.52 -18.40 -22.38
CA LEU A 184 -31.65 -16.98 -22.03
C LEU A 184 -33.08 -16.68 -21.57
N ASP A 185 -33.33 -16.83 -20.27
CA ASP A 185 -34.50 -16.24 -19.64
C ASP A 185 -34.29 -14.73 -19.41
N CYS A 186 -35.34 -13.92 -19.54
CA CYS A 186 -35.28 -12.46 -19.37
C CYS A 186 -34.60 -12.03 -18.05
N GLY A 187 -34.92 -12.72 -16.94
CA GLY A 187 -34.31 -12.44 -15.63
C GLY A 187 -32.80 -12.66 -15.60
N ARG A 188 -32.31 -13.65 -16.34
CA ARG A 188 -30.87 -13.94 -16.44
C ARG A 188 -30.15 -12.89 -17.26
N ALA A 189 -30.71 -12.48 -18.40
CA ALA A 189 -30.14 -11.41 -19.22
C ALA A 189 -29.96 -10.13 -18.40
N VAL A 190 -30.96 -9.76 -17.60
CA VAL A 190 -30.89 -8.62 -16.68
C VAL A 190 -29.77 -8.79 -15.65
N LEU A 191 -29.61 -9.97 -15.06
CA LEU A 191 -28.54 -10.25 -14.11
C LEU A 191 -27.15 -10.13 -14.77
N GLU A 192 -26.96 -10.71 -15.96
CA GLU A 192 -25.68 -10.65 -16.69
C GLU A 192 -25.31 -9.22 -17.04
N ILE A 193 -26.27 -8.43 -17.53
CA ILE A 193 -26.06 -6.99 -17.80
C ILE A 193 -25.70 -6.25 -16.52
N ALA A 194 -26.42 -6.50 -15.41
CA ALA A 194 -26.13 -5.87 -14.13
C ALA A 194 -24.72 -6.19 -13.64
N LEU A 195 -24.31 -7.46 -13.70
CA LEU A 195 -22.96 -7.90 -13.31
C LEU A 195 -21.89 -7.28 -14.21
N ALA A 196 -22.10 -7.23 -15.52
CA ALA A 196 -21.19 -6.58 -16.45
C ALA A 196 -21.00 -5.08 -16.11
N VAL A 197 -22.09 -4.37 -15.82
CA VAL A 197 -22.05 -2.96 -15.40
C VAL A 197 -21.28 -2.81 -14.09
N ILE A 198 -21.51 -3.66 -13.09
CA ILE A 198 -20.80 -3.63 -11.81
C ILE A 198 -19.29 -3.87 -12.01
N ILE A 199 -18.90 -4.82 -12.86
CA ILE A 199 -17.49 -5.10 -13.21
C ILE A 199 -16.88 -3.87 -13.89
N MET A 200 -17.57 -3.26 -14.85
CA MET A 200 -17.07 -2.08 -15.58
C MET A 200 -16.89 -0.87 -14.65
N ILE A 201 -17.85 -0.59 -13.78
CA ILE A 201 -17.75 0.47 -12.76
C ILE A 201 -16.57 0.18 -11.83
N SER A 202 -16.46 -1.06 -11.35
CA SER A 202 -15.37 -1.49 -10.47
C SER A 202 -14.00 -1.33 -11.14
N ALA A 203 -13.87 -1.73 -12.40
CA ALA A 203 -12.66 -1.58 -13.18
C ALA A 203 -12.31 -0.09 -13.34
N ALA A 204 -13.26 0.77 -13.73
CA ALA A 204 -13.02 2.20 -13.89
C ALA A 204 -12.59 2.88 -12.57
N VAL A 205 -13.28 2.60 -11.46
CA VAL A 205 -12.95 3.16 -10.13
C VAL A 205 -11.56 2.71 -9.68
N ASN A 206 -11.22 1.43 -9.85
CA ASN A 206 -9.92 0.91 -9.43
C ASN A 206 -8.79 1.32 -10.38
N LEU A 207 -9.06 1.50 -11.68
CA LEU A 207 -8.11 2.07 -12.62
C LEU A 207 -7.75 3.50 -12.24
N GLN A 208 -8.76 4.30 -11.87
CA GLN A 208 -8.54 5.64 -11.33
C GLN A 208 -7.76 5.61 -10.01
N ALA A 209 -8.00 4.61 -9.15
CA ALA A 209 -7.22 4.42 -7.92
C ALA A 209 -5.74 4.11 -8.23
N VAL A 210 -5.47 3.21 -9.18
CA VAL A 210 -4.11 2.87 -9.66
C VAL A 210 -3.42 4.10 -10.23
N TRP A 211 -4.11 4.86 -11.08
CA TRP A 211 -3.60 6.13 -11.61
C TRP A 211 -3.24 7.10 -10.49
N ASN A 212 -4.13 7.25 -9.50
CA ASN A 212 -3.90 8.13 -8.36
C ASN A 212 -2.74 7.67 -7.45
N LEU A 213 -2.46 6.37 -7.37
CA LEU A 213 -1.34 5.78 -6.64
C LEU A 213 -0.01 5.93 -7.39
N ILE A 214 -0.01 5.96 -8.72
CA ILE A 214 1.20 6.10 -9.54
C ILE A 214 1.53 7.57 -9.76
N ASN A 215 0.58 8.33 -10.29
CA ASN A 215 0.77 9.69 -10.81
C ASN A 215 0.02 10.76 -10.03
N GLY A 216 -0.94 10.38 -9.17
CA GLY A 216 -1.84 11.33 -8.54
C GLY A 216 -1.54 11.65 -7.09
N ALA A 217 -2.59 12.10 -6.41
CA ALA A 217 -2.55 12.60 -5.03
C ALA A 217 -2.14 11.55 -3.99
N ASN A 218 -2.32 10.27 -4.31
CA ASN A 218 -1.96 9.16 -3.43
C ASN A 218 -0.60 8.54 -3.79
N SER A 219 0.15 9.14 -4.71
CA SER A 219 1.50 8.66 -5.01
C SER A 219 2.45 8.84 -3.82
N TYR A 220 3.48 8.00 -3.76
CA TYR A 220 4.50 8.09 -2.70
C TYR A 220 5.12 9.48 -2.61
N ARG A 221 5.40 10.11 -3.76
CA ARG A 221 5.99 11.45 -3.84
C ARG A 221 5.02 12.54 -3.39
N ALA A 222 3.75 12.47 -3.81
CA ALA A 222 2.73 13.43 -3.40
C ALA A 222 2.49 13.38 -1.88
N ASN A 223 2.38 12.17 -1.31
CA ASN A 223 2.25 11.99 0.12
C ASN A 223 3.50 12.51 0.87
N GLU A 224 4.71 12.21 0.41
CA GLU A 224 5.94 12.74 1.02
C GLU A 224 5.98 14.29 1.00
N LYS A 225 5.62 14.92 -0.13
CA LYS A 225 5.51 16.39 -0.23
C LYS A 225 4.47 16.96 0.73
N ALA A 226 3.29 16.32 0.82
CA ALA A 226 2.25 16.71 1.75
C ALA A 226 2.73 16.62 3.21
N TRP A 227 3.42 15.54 3.58
CA TRP A 227 4.00 15.37 4.91
C TRP A 227 5.05 16.43 5.24
N LYS A 228 5.96 16.74 4.31
CA LYS A 228 6.94 17.83 4.48
C LYS A 228 6.25 19.17 4.77
N LYS A 229 5.15 19.45 4.08
CA LYS A 229 4.35 20.67 4.30
C LYS A 229 3.66 20.68 5.66
N ILE A 230 2.99 19.60 6.05
CA ILE A 230 2.27 19.47 7.32
C ILE A 230 3.20 19.57 8.52
N LEU A 231 4.34 18.88 8.45
CA LEU A 231 5.35 18.86 9.50
C LEU A 231 6.29 20.08 9.47
N LYS A 232 6.11 20.99 8.49
CA LYS A 232 6.95 22.18 8.27
C LYS A 232 8.44 21.82 8.23
N VAL A 233 8.74 20.73 7.53
CA VAL A 233 10.10 20.20 7.39
C VAL A 233 10.84 20.97 6.31
N ARG A 234 12.05 21.44 6.62
CA ARG A 234 12.93 22.12 5.67
C ARG A 234 14.14 21.24 5.40
N ARG A 235 14.67 21.32 4.18
CA ARG A 235 15.97 20.72 3.87
C ARG A 235 17.01 21.47 4.69
N ARG A 236 17.79 20.75 5.48
CA ARG A 236 18.91 21.38 6.19
C ARG A 236 19.84 21.88 5.10
N ARG A 237 20.14 23.18 5.09
CA ARG A 237 21.30 23.68 4.36
C ARG A 237 22.49 23.12 5.12
N THR A 238 22.87 21.89 4.83
CA THR A 238 24.26 21.50 5.03
C THR A 238 25.02 22.53 4.20
N ARG A 239 25.64 23.51 4.88
CA ARG A 239 26.93 23.99 4.40
C ARG A 239 27.73 22.70 4.33
N VAL A 240 27.74 22.08 3.14
CA VAL A 240 28.85 21.22 2.79
C VAL A 240 30.03 22.12 3.10
N PRO A 241 30.87 21.81 4.12
CA PRO A 241 32.13 22.51 4.23
C PRO A 241 32.76 22.27 2.86
N ASP A 242 32.83 23.31 2.03
CA ASP A 242 33.35 23.23 0.67
C ASP A 242 34.59 22.36 0.73
N GLU A 243 34.54 21.18 0.09
CA GLU A 243 35.59 20.30 -0.43
C GLU A 243 37.04 20.43 0.10
N ALA A 244 37.26 20.88 1.33
CA ALA A 244 38.58 21.28 1.80
C ALA A 244 39.36 20.09 2.37
N ASN A 245 38.74 18.92 2.54
CA ASN A 245 39.38 17.78 3.18
C ASN A 245 39.05 16.40 2.57
N GLY A 246 38.55 16.33 1.32
CA GLY A 246 38.53 15.09 0.51
C GLY A 246 37.88 13.83 1.10
N MET A 247 37.20 13.89 2.25
CA MET A 247 36.73 12.70 2.96
C MET A 247 35.29 12.39 2.56
N ALA A 248 35.08 11.23 1.93
CA ALA A 248 33.79 10.82 1.38
C ALA A 248 32.69 10.78 2.47
N PRO A 249 31.48 11.32 2.20
CA PRO A 249 30.41 11.43 3.20
C PRO A 249 29.95 10.10 3.83
N GLU A 250 30.21 8.96 3.18
CA GLU A 250 29.87 7.64 3.73
C GLU A 250 30.72 7.23 4.93
N SER A 251 32.00 7.60 5.00
CA SER A 251 32.89 7.22 6.11
C SER A 251 32.51 7.97 7.39
N TYR A 252 32.12 9.24 7.28
CA TYR A 252 31.60 10.03 8.41
C TYR A 252 30.30 9.44 8.99
N MET A 253 29.38 8.99 8.11
CA MET A 253 28.11 8.42 8.56
C MET A 253 28.29 7.03 9.20
N ARG A 254 29.18 6.17 8.68
CA ARG A 254 29.51 4.88 9.34
C ARG A 254 30.11 5.07 10.72
N GLY A 255 31.06 6.00 10.88
CA GLY A 255 31.67 6.30 12.18
C GLY A 255 30.67 6.82 13.21
N LYS A 256 29.71 7.64 12.77
CA LYS A 256 28.65 8.16 13.65
C LYS A 256 27.64 7.07 14.07
N ILE A 257 27.29 6.15 13.18
CA ILE A 257 26.41 5.02 13.52
C ILE A 257 27.10 4.01 14.44
N GLN A 258 28.39 3.70 14.20
CA GLN A 258 29.16 2.81 15.07
C GLN A 258 29.34 3.40 16.48
N SER A 259 29.65 4.70 16.59
CA SER A 259 29.78 5.36 17.90
C SER A 259 28.46 5.44 18.67
N LEU A 260 27.32 5.55 17.99
CA LEU A 260 26.00 5.49 18.63
C LEU A 260 25.63 4.06 19.07
N LYS A 261 25.97 3.02 18.29
CA LYS A 261 25.79 1.62 18.69
C LYS A 261 26.66 1.23 19.89
N ALA A 262 27.88 1.75 19.98
CA ALA A 262 28.78 1.49 21.11
C ALA A 262 28.28 2.07 22.44
N ARG A 263 27.37 3.04 22.40
CA ARG A 263 26.81 3.71 23.59
C ARG A 263 25.45 3.18 24.03
N GLN A 264 24.85 2.24 23.30
CA GLN A 264 23.61 1.61 23.76
C GLN A 264 23.95 0.60 24.87
N PRO A 265 23.29 0.68 26.05
CA PRO A 265 23.45 -0.32 27.09
C PRO A 265 23.05 -1.69 26.54
N ARG A 266 23.87 -2.71 26.82
CA ARG A 266 23.60 -4.08 26.37
C ARG A 266 22.22 -4.48 26.89
N PRO A 267 21.32 -5.02 26.05
CA PRO A 267 20.06 -5.54 26.53
C PRO A 267 20.36 -6.60 27.59
N ASN A 268 19.75 -6.47 28.77
CA ASN A 268 19.92 -7.41 29.88
C ASN A 268 19.69 -8.82 29.35
N ARG A 269 20.76 -9.63 29.38
CA ARG A 269 20.72 -11.03 29.00
C ARG A 269 19.71 -11.70 29.94
N PRO A 270 18.65 -12.36 29.43
CA PRO A 270 17.74 -13.09 30.31
C PRO A 270 18.57 -14.12 31.09
N LEU A 271 18.50 -14.05 32.41
CA LEU A 271 19.08 -15.04 33.31
C LEU A 271 18.52 -16.40 32.90
N GLY A 272 19.42 -17.30 32.47
CA GLY A 272 19.08 -18.67 32.11
C GLY A 272 18.35 -19.30 33.28
N LYS A 273 17.12 -19.77 33.03
CA LYS A 273 16.47 -20.72 33.92
C LYS A 273 17.04 -22.08 33.57
N ASP A 274 17.97 -22.54 34.39
CA ASP A 274 18.35 -23.95 34.44
C ASP A 274 17.12 -24.73 34.94
N PHE A 275 16.34 -25.27 34.01
CA PHE A 275 15.34 -26.28 34.33
C PHE A 275 16.05 -27.63 34.35
N HIS A 276 16.38 -28.09 35.55
CA HIS A 276 16.62 -29.51 35.82
C HIS A 276 15.30 -30.26 35.61
N HIS A 277 15.28 -31.19 34.65
CA HIS A 277 14.29 -32.24 34.57
C HIS A 277 14.79 -33.42 35.40
N GLU A 278 14.08 -33.71 36.49
CA GLU A 278 13.91 -35.07 37.02
C GLU A 278 12.68 -35.71 36.34
#